data_AF-A0A1H4RL11-F1
#
_entry.id   AF-A0A1H4RL11-F1
#
_cell.length_a   1.000
_cell.length_b   1.000
_cell.length_c   1.000
_cell.angle_alpha   90.00
_cell.angle_beta   90.00
_cell.angle_gamma   90.00
#
_symmetry.space_group_name_H-M   'P 1'
#
loop_
_entity.id
_entity.type
_entity.pdbx_description
1 polymer ?
#
loop_
_entity_poly.entity_id
_entity_poly.type
_entity_poly.pdbx_seq_one_letter_code
_entity_poly.pdbx_strand_id
1 'polypeptide(L)'
;MLRPLLRPGYWCECWTRSPATGPRSILLASIETDSPSEATRWIRVTVRTIASALDRETAHKAWDWITYGHKEAESALANGEAATFALAQQDTHIEWNLRPVIFLPLAHRESRRLPACAEQFSCPTTHKIARHQANSY
;
A
#
# COMPACT_ATOMS: atom_id res chain seq x y z
N MET A 1 -23.98 -22.10 1.84
CA MET A 1 -23.33 -21.07 0.98
C MET A 1 -22.65 -20.07 1.90
N LEU A 2 -21.31 -20.03 1.92
CA LEU A 2 -20.57 -18.98 2.60
C LEU A 2 -20.72 -17.71 1.76
N ARG A 3 -21.48 -16.71 2.26
CA ARG A 3 -21.38 -15.36 1.68
C ARG A 3 -19.97 -14.86 2.02
N PRO A 4 -19.13 -14.52 1.03
CA PRO A 4 -17.88 -13.83 1.34
C PRO A 4 -18.24 -12.53 2.06
N LEU A 5 -17.85 -12.41 3.33
CA LEU A 5 -18.03 -11.19 4.11
C LEU A 5 -17.07 -10.15 3.51
N LEU A 6 -17.61 -9.32 2.63
CA LEU A 6 -16.94 -8.12 2.16
C LEU A 6 -16.58 -7.27 3.38
N ARG A 7 -15.31 -6.89 3.49
CA ARG A 7 -14.81 -6.15 4.65
C ARG A 7 -14.35 -4.76 4.21
N PRO A 8 -15.08 -3.69 4.57
CA PRO A 8 -14.57 -2.34 4.41
C PRO A 8 -13.27 -2.17 5.21
N GLY A 9 -12.34 -1.40 4.66
CA GLY A 9 -11.12 -1.03 5.34
C GLY A 9 -10.31 -0.06 4.51
N TYR A 10 -9.05 0.12 4.86
CA TYR A 10 -8.17 1.07 4.21
C TYR A 10 -6.90 0.37 3.74
N TRP A 11 -6.59 0.57 2.47
CA TRP A 11 -5.33 0.13 1.88
C TRP A 11 -4.36 1.30 1.88
N CYS A 12 -3.21 1.09 2.50
CA CYS A 12 -2.21 2.11 2.70
C CYS A 12 -0.91 1.69 1.99
N GLU A 13 -0.29 2.61 1.27
CA GLU A 13 0.94 2.37 0.54
C GLU A 13 1.93 3.49 0.79
N CYS A 14 3.21 3.14 0.93
CA CYS A 14 4.32 4.09 1.00
C CYS A 14 5.17 3.89 -0.24
N TRP A 15 5.29 4.94 -1.04
CA TRP A 15 6.06 4.97 -2.27
C TRP A 15 7.25 5.90 -2.09
N THR A 16 8.37 5.58 -2.75
CA THR A 16 9.50 6.49 -2.83
C THR A 16 9.98 6.67 -4.26
N ARG A 17 10.51 7.84 -4.57
CA ARG A 17 11.25 8.12 -5.79
C ARG A 17 12.51 8.87 -5.43
N SER A 18 13.64 8.39 -5.87
CA SER A 18 14.96 9.02 -5.71
C SER A 18 15.86 8.69 -6.90
N PRO A 19 16.95 9.43 -7.12
CA PRO A 19 17.96 9.07 -8.11
C PRO A 19 18.52 7.66 -7.90
N ALA A 20 18.65 7.22 -6.64
CA ALA A 20 19.14 5.88 -6.28
C ALA A 20 18.19 4.76 -6.70
N THR A 21 16.89 5.03 -6.78
CA THR A 21 15.85 4.07 -7.21
C THR A 21 15.55 4.13 -8.70
N GLY A 22 16.16 5.08 -9.42
CA GLY A 22 15.89 5.34 -10.84
C GLY A 22 14.59 6.11 -11.08
N PRO A 23 14.11 6.17 -12.34
CA PRO A 23 13.02 7.08 -12.74
C PRO A 23 11.62 6.65 -12.25
N ARG A 24 11.48 5.44 -11.72
CA ARG A 24 10.18 4.89 -11.29
C ARG A 24 10.02 5.01 -9.77
N SER A 25 8.79 5.26 -9.34
CA SER A 25 8.45 5.14 -7.92
C SER A 25 8.51 3.67 -7.50
N ILE A 26 9.11 3.39 -6.35
CA ILE A 26 9.22 2.05 -5.75
C ILE A 26 8.29 1.97 -4.54
N LEU A 27 7.54 0.88 -4.42
CA LEU A 27 6.73 0.59 -3.23
C LEU A 27 7.66 0.14 -2.08
N LEU A 28 7.72 0.92 -1.01
CA LEU A 28 8.50 0.60 0.18
C LEU A 28 7.72 -0.28 1.17
N ALA A 29 6.43 -0.02 1.31
CA ALA A 29 5.58 -0.75 2.23
C ALA A 29 4.11 -0.64 1.84
N SER A 30 3.33 -1.63 2.22
CA SER A 30 1.87 -1.59 2.13
C SER A 30 1.24 -2.34 3.29
N ILE A 31 0.15 -1.79 3.82
CA ILE A 31 -0.62 -2.38 4.92
C ILE A 31 -2.12 -2.27 4.68
N GLU A 32 -2.86 -3.12 5.37
CA GLU A 32 -4.31 -3.04 5.54
C GLU A 32 -4.61 -2.54 6.95
N THR A 33 -5.63 -1.69 7.09
CA THR A 33 -6.10 -1.21 8.39
C THR A 33 -7.62 -1.17 8.44
N ASP A 34 -8.16 -1.17 9.65
CA ASP A 34 -9.60 -1.33 9.89
C ASP A 34 -10.29 0.00 10.22
N SER A 35 -9.50 1.06 10.44
CA SER A 35 -10.01 2.40 10.75
C SER A 35 -9.14 3.51 10.15
N PRO A 36 -9.70 4.71 9.91
CA PRO A 36 -8.91 5.88 9.51
C PRO A 36 -7.76 6.19 10.45
N SER A 37 -8.00 6.10 11.76
CA SER A 37 -6.98 6.42 12.77
C SER A 37 -5.84 5.40 12.81
N GLU A 38 -6.08 4.13 12.49
CA GLU A 38 -4.99 3.16 12.29
C GLU A 38 -4.16 3.47 11.05
N ALA A 39 -4.82 3.82 9.94
CA ALA A 39 -4.17 4.20 8.68
C ALA A 39 -3.23 5.41 8.86
N THR A 40 -3.73 6.48 9.50
CA THR A 40 -2.92 7.68 9.76
C THR A 40 -1.88 7.45 10.84
N ARG A 41 -2.15 6.63 11.87
CA ARG A 41 -1.17 6.24 12.89
C ARG A 41 0.05 5.57 12.26
N TRP A 42 -0.14 4.70 11.28
CA TRP A 42 0.97 4.06 10.58
C TRP A 42 1.91 5.09 9.93
N ILE A 43 1.35 6.09 9.23
CA ILE A 43 2.14 7.19 8.68
C ILE A 43 2.83 7.97 9.81
N ARG A 44 2.10 8.38 10.85
CA ARG A 44 2.66 9.17 11.95
C ARG A 44 3.85 8.50 12.63
N VAL A 45 3.78 7.18 12.85
CA VAL A 45 4.89 6.41 13.43
C VAL A 45 6.07 6.35 12.45
N THR A 46 5.81 6.08 11.18
CA THR A 46 6.87 5.99 10.15
C THR A 46 7.58 7.34 9.97
N VAL A 47 6.82 8.44 9.85
CA VAL A 47 7.34 9.79 9.69
C VAL A 47 8.13 10.23 10.92
N ARG A 48 7.64 9.93 12.13
CA ARG A 48 8.38 10.24 13.37
C ARG A 48 9.72 9.52 13.45
N THR A 49 9.80 8.31 12.88
CA THR A 49 11.04 7.51 12.85
C THR A 49 12.10 8.16 11.97
N ILE A 50 11.70 8.81 10.87
CA ILE A 50 12.63 9.46 9.93
C ILE A 50 12.82 10.96 10.20
N ALA A 51 12.02 11.57 11.07
CA ALA A 51 11.96 13.02 11.26
C ALA A 51 13.30 13.68 11.62
N SER A 52 14.18 13.00 12.36
CA SER A 52 15.51 13.53 12.72
C SER A 52 16.52 13.53 11.58
N ALA A 53 16.26 12.76 10.51
CA ALA A 53 17.09 12.73 9.30
C ALA A 53 16.64 13.76 8.25
N LEU A 54 15.50 14.43 8.49
CA LEU A 54 14.96 15.43 7.60
C LEU A 54 15.69 16.77 7.76
N ASP A 55 15.81 17.52 6.66
CA ASP A 55 16.19 18.92 6.74
C ASP A 55 15.14 19.71 7.57
N ARG A 56 15.53 20.90 8.05
CA ARG A 56 14.71 21.68 8.98
C ARG A 56 13.31 21.98 8.43
N GLU A 57 13.19 22.34 7.16
CA GLU A 57 11.91 22.72 6.57
C GLU A 57 11.00 21.50 6.42
N THR A 58 11.54 20.41 5.91
CA THR A 58 10.82 19.14 5.74
C THR A 58 10.43 18.53 7.08
N ALA A 59 11.30 18.63 8.09
CA ALA A 59 11.00 18.23 9.47
C ALA A 59 9.84 19.02 10.04
N HIS A 60 9.79 20.34 9.81
CA HIS A 60 8.67 21.17 10.28
C HIS A 60 7.33 20.72 9.67
N LYS A 61 7.28 20.54 8.34
CA LYS A 61 6.10 20.00 7.64
C LYS A 61 5.68 18.63 8.18
N ALA A 62 6.65 17.75 8.42
CA ALA A 62 6.40 16.43 8.99
C ALA A 62 5.77 16.53 10.39
N TRP A 63 6.30 17.39 11.25
CA TRP A 63 5.76 17.60 12.60
C TRP A 63 4.37 18.24 12.62
N ASP A 64 4.12 19.20 11.74
CA ASP A 64 2.80 19.81 11.58
C ASP A 64 1.76 18.77 11.16
N TRP A 65 2.11 17.89 10.21
CA TRP A 65 1.21 16.82 9.80
C TRP A 65 0.98 15.78 10.92
N ILE A 66 2.04 15.36 11.62
CA ILE A 66 1.95 14.44 12.76
C ILE A 66 1.04 15.00 13.87
N THR A 67 1.00 16.32 14.04
CA THR A 67 0.29 16.97 15.15
C THR A 67 -1.14 17.36 14.76
N TYR A 68 -1.33 17.88 13.55
CA TYR A 68 -2.59 18.45 13.10
C TYR A 68 -3.08 17.79 11.81
N GLY A 69 -2.25 17.78 10.77
CA GLY A 69 -2.64 17.40 9.39
C GLY A 69 -3.21 15.99 9.19
N HIS A 70 -2.94 15.06 10.11
CA HIS A 70 -3.52 13.73 10.07
C HIS A 70 -5.04 13.71 10.32
N LYS A 71 -5.59 14.72 11.02
CA LYS A 71 -7.02 14.77 11.33
C LYS A 71 -7.86 15.02 10.07
N GLU A 72 -7.37 15.86 9.17
CA GLU A 72 -7.98 16.09 7.87
C GLU A 72 -7.96 14.82 7.02
N ALA A 73 -6.84 14.07 7.05
CA ALA A 73 -6.75 12.77 6.39
C ALA A 73 -7.72 11.74 7.00
N GLU A 74 -7.86 11.67 8.33
CA GLU A 74 -8.85 10.81 8.98
C GLU A 74 -10.27 11.17 8.58
N SER A 75 -10.59 12.46 8.52
CA SER A 75 -11.91 12.93 8.08
C SER A 75 -12.20 12.58 6.63
N ALA A 76 -11.22 12.75 5.72
CA ALA A 76 -11.38 12.39 4.31
C ALA A 76 -11.65 10.88 4.16
N LEU A 77 -10.87 10.04 4.85
CA LEU A 77 -11.03 8.59 4.83
C LEU A 77 -12.37 8.14 5.42
N ALA A 78 -12.85 8.79 6.48
CA ALA A 78 -14.16 8.53 7.05
C ALA A 78 -15.31 8.87 6.08
N ASN A 79 -15.09 9.85 5.20
CA ASN A 79 -16.02 10.25 4.15
C ASN A 79 -15.89 9.42 2.85
N GLY A 80 -15.03 8.39 2.84
CA GLY A 80 -14.82 7.55 1.66
C GLY A 80 -13.89 8.16 0.61
N GLU A 81 -13.15 9.22 0.96
CA GLU A 81 -12.17 9.86 0.10
C GLU A 81 -10.76 9.32 0.34
N ALA A 82 -9.93 9.31 -0.69
CA ALA A 82 -8.51 9.00 -0.54
C ALA A 82 -7.76 10.20 0.06
N ALA A 83 -6.71 9.92 0.84
CA ALA A 83 -5.84 10.94 1.42
C ALA A 83 -4.38 10.62 1.07
N THR A 84 -3.61 11.67 0.77
CA THR A 84 -2.19 11.56 0.44
C THR A 84 -1.39 12.47 1.35
N PHE A 85 -0.28 11.97 1.86
CA PHE A 85 0.75 12.76 2.54
C PHE A 85 2.08 12.54 1.84
N ALA A 86 2.82 13.62 1.57
CA ALA A 86 4.10 13.52 0.88
C ALA A 86 5.16 14.39 1.56
N LEU A 87 6.39 13.89 1.54
CA LEU A 87 7.59 14.59 1.96
C LEU A 87 8.60 14.55 0.81
N ALA A 88 9.26 15.69 0.58
CA ALA A 88 10.33 15.80 -0.39
C ALA A 88 11.57 16.37 0.31
N GLN A 89 12.70 15.67 0.18
CA GLN A 89 14.00 16.13 0.65
C GLN A 89 15.03 15.92 -0.46
N GLN A 90 15.63 17.01 -0.91
CA GLN A 90 16.54 17.02 -2.06
C GLN A 90 15.86 16.30 -3.25
N ASP A 91 16.47 15.22 -3.73
CA ASP A 91 15.98 14.45 -4.88
C ASP A 91 15.11 13.26 -4.46
N THR A 92 14.85 13.09 -3.16
CA THR A 92 14.04 11.99 -2.63
C THR A 92 12.63 12.46 -2.30
N HIS A 93 11.64 11.84 -2.94
CA HIS A 93 10.23 12.00 -2.65
C HIS A 93 9.71 10.74 -1.95
N ILE A 94 8.96 10.91 -0.86
CA ILE A 94 8.26 9.84 -0.16
C ILE A 94 6.80 10.21 -0.08
N GLU A 95 5.93 9.30 -0.51
CA GLU A 95 4.48 9.52 -0.60
C GLU A 95 3.75 8.38 0.08
N TRP A 96 2.84 8.73 0.99
CA TRP A 96 1.89 7.81 1.59
C TRP A 96 0.52 8.04 0.98
N ASN A 97 -0.06 6.99 0.41
CA ASN A 97 -1.40 6.98 -0.16
C ASN A 97 -2.30 6.12 0.72
N LEU A 98 -3.42 6.70 1.17
CA LEU A 98 -4.45 6.04 1.96
C LEU A 98 -5.73 6.01 1.14
N ARG A 99 -6.26 4.81 0.86
CA ARG A 99 -7.51 4.67 0.10
C ARG A 99 -8.51 3.78 0.82
N PRO A 100 -9.78 4.20 0.95
CA PRO A 100 -10.86 3.31 1.36
C PRO A 100 -11.06 2.22 0.30
N VAL A 101 -11.21 0.97 0.75
CA VAL A 101 -11.41 -0.18 -0.14
C VAL A 101 -12.39 -1.18 0.47
N ILE A 102 -12.94 -2.05 -0.37
CA ILE A 102 -13.65 -3.24 0.06
C ILE A 102 -12.74 -4.45 -0.16
N PHE A 103 -12.29 -5.06 0.93
CA PHE A 103 -11.49 -6.27 0.87
C PHE A 103 -12.38 -7.47 0.53
N LEU A 104 -11.95 -8.21 -0.49
CA LEU A 104 -12.53 -9.49 -0.87
C LEU A 104 -11.85 -10.60 -0.06
N PRO A 105 -12.60 -11.46 0.63
CA PRO A 105 -12.01 -12.63 1.26
C PRO A 105 -11.63 -13.64 0.17
N LEU A 106 -10.39 -13.55 -0.31
CA LEU A 106 -9.81 -14.55 -1.20
C LEU A 106 -9.36 -15.75 -0.35
N ALA A 107 -9.92 -16.93 -0.65
CA ALA A 107 -9.61 -18.25 -0.07
C ALA A 107 -9.05 -18.24 1.37
N HIS A 108 -9.90 -18.30 2.40
CA HIS A 108 -9.60 -18.62 3.82
C HIS A 108 -8.18 -18.27 4.33
N ARG A 109 -7.64 -17.11 3.93
CA ARG A 109 -6.33 -16.65 4.40
C ARG A 109 -6.55 -15.81 5.65
N GLU A 110 -6.48 -16.45 6.81
CA GLU A 110 -6.40 -15.75 8.08
C GLU A 110 -5.01 -15.12 8.24
N SER A 111 -4.83 -13.92 7.69
CA SER A 111 -3.67 -13.03 7.78
C SER A 111 -2.30 -13.68 7.45
N ARG A 112 -1.82 -14.59 8.31
CA ARG A 112 -0.54 -15.31 8.25
C ARG A 112 -0.67 -16.80 7.92
N ARG A 113 -1.86 -17.40 7.97
CA ARG A 113 -2.07 -18.81 7.59
C ARG A 113 -2.46 -18.92 6.13
N LEU A 114 -1.65 -19.64 5.36
CA LEU A 114 -2.03 -20.03 4.02
C LEU A 114 -3.25 -20.96 4.10
N PRO A 115 -4.26 -20.80 3.22
CA PRO A 115 -5.38 -21.72 3.17
C PRO A 115 -4.88 -23.13 2.83
N ALA A 116 -5.61 -24.17 3.25
CA ALA A 116 -5.22 -25.57 2.99
C ALA A 116 -5.02 -25.86 1.48
N CYS A 117 -5.66 -25.11 0.60
CA CYS A 117 -5.50 -25.23 -0.85
C CYS A 117 -4.20 -24.60 -1.41
N ALA A 118 -3.48 -23.79 -0.64
CA ALA A 118 -2.24 -23.13 -1.10
C ALA A 118 -1.17 -24.15 -1.48
N GLU A 119 -1.06 -25.25 -0.72
CA GLU A 119 -0.13 -26.35 -0.99
C GLU A 119 -0.68 -27.37 -2.00
N GLN A 120 -1.98 -27.30 -2.31
CA GLN A 120 -2.62 -28.19 -3.27
C GLN A 120 -2.52 -27.67 -4.70
N PHE A 121 -2.03 -26.45 -4.90
CA PHE A 121 -1.77 -25.91 -6.23
C PHE A 121 -0.52 -26.56 -6.83
N SER A 122 -0.71 -27.66 -7.53
CA SER A 122 0.25 -28.14 -8.52
C SER A 122 0.08 -27.30 -9.78
N CYS A 123 1.08 -26.47 -10.10
CA CYS A 123 1.14 -25.74 -11.37
C CYS A 123 0.87 -26.75 -12.50
N PRO A 124 -0.20 -26.58 -13.31
CA PRO A 124 -0.41 -27.44 -14.45
C PRO A 124 0.85 -27.38 -15.30
N THR A 125 1.48 -28.53 -15.54
CA THR A 125 2.66 -28.67 -16.38
C THR A 125 2.48 -27.78 -17.60
N THR A 126 3.38 -26.80 -17.75
CA THR A 126 3.36 -25.77 -18.78
C THR A 126 2.70 -26.32 -20.04
N HIS A 127 1.46 -25.91 -20.34
CA HIS A 127 0.86 -26.24 -21.62
C HIS A 127 1.81 -25.63 -22.65
N LYS A 128 2.62 -26.48 -23.30
CA LYS A 128 3.45 -26.07 -24.42
C LYS A 128 2.46 -25.50 -25.43
N ILE A 129 2.42 -24.17 -25.54
CA ILE A 129 1.70 -23.50 -26.62
C ILE A 129 2.41 -24.01 -27.88
N ALA A 130 1.83 -25.02 -28.52
CA ALA A 130 2.31 -25.52 -29.79
C ALA A 130 2.18 -24.36 -30.76
N ARG A 131 3.32 -23.73 -31.09
CA ARG A 131 3.39 -22.82 -32.23
C ARG A 131 3.04 -23.67 -33.44
N HIS A 132 1.86 -23.47 -34.00
CA HIS A 132 1.53 -23.95 -35.33
C HIS A 132 2.64 -23.48 -36.28
N GLN A 133 3.45 -24.41 -36.77
CA GLN A 133 4.25 -24.16 -37.97
C GLN A 133 3.25 -24.01 -39.11
N ALA A 134 3.16 -22.80 -39.67
CA ALA A 134 2.48 -22.57 -40.93
C ALA A 134 3.26 -23.32 -42.02
N ASN A 135 2.66 -24.36 -42.60
CA ASN A 135 3.15 -24.99 -43.81
C ASN A 135 3.19 -23.94 -44.92
N SER A 136 4.39 -23.76 -45.48
CA SER A 136 4.63 -23.03 -46.71
C SER A 136 4.14 -23.87 -47.89
N TYR A 137 3.31 -23.28 -48.74
CA TYR A 137 3.12 -23.65 -50.14
C TYR A 137 3.08 -22.37 -50.98
#